data_AF-A0A382XQY5-F1
#
_entry.id   AF-A0A382XQY5-F1
#
_cell.length_a   1.000
_cell.length_b   1.000
_cell.length_c   1.000
_cell.angle_alpha   90.00
_cell.angle_beta   90.00
_cell.angle_gamma   90.00
#
_symmetry.space_group_name_H-M   'P 1'
#
loop_
_entity.id
_entity.type
_entity.pdbx_description
1 polymer ?
#
loop_
_entity_poly.entity_id
_entity_poly.type
_entity_poly.pdbx_seq_one_letter_code
_entity_poly.pdbx_strand_id
1 'polypeptide(L)'
;MQLADQFDRKINYLRVSVTDRCDLRCVYCMKEKMTFLPKKEILSLEEIERLCVNFIDLGINKIRLTGGEPLVRKDIIKLISQLNLKKKNTSLKEITLTTNGTLLNVFAKDLKKNGINRINVSLDTIDENKYKQITKFGTINKVISGIDEAK
;
A
#
# COMPACT_ATOMS: atom_id res chain seq x y z
N MET A 1 -24.16 -8.21 5.70
CA MET A 1 -24.48 -7.17 6.72
C MET A 1 -23.65 -5.95 6.39
N GLN A 2 -24.17 -4.71 6.46
CA GLN A 2 -23.42 -3.50 6.11
C GLN A 2 -22.88 -2.85 7.40
N LEU A 3 -21.57 -2.61 7.47
CA LEU A 3 -20.95 -1.91 8.61
C LEU A 3 -21.37 -0.44 8.64
N ALA A 4 -21.87 -0.01 9.80
CA ALA A 4 -22.13 1.38 10.14
C ALA A 4 -21.60 1.68 11.54
N ASP A 5 -21.18 2.92 11.77
CA ASP A 5 -20.83 3.39 13.11
C ASP A 5 -22.01 4.10 13.79
N GLN A 6 -21.78 4.63 14.98
CA GLN A 6 -22.80 5.31 15.80
C GLN A 6 -23.33 6.63 15.19
N PHE A 7 -22.73 7.11 14.10
CA PHE A 7 -23.18 8.29 13.34
C PHE A 7 -23.80 7.88 11.99
N ASP A 8 -24.19 6.61 11.84
CA ASP A 8 -24.77 6.03 10.62
C ASP A 8 -23.88 6.15 9.36
N ARG A 9 -22.56 6.32 9.54
CA ARG A 9 -21.62 6.37 8.42
C ARG A 9 -21.37 4.95 7.92
N LYS A 10 -21.67 4.71 6.64
CA LYS A 10 -21.42 3.42 5.99
C LYS A 10 -19.93 3.19 5.80
N ILE A 11 -19.40 2.16 6.44
CA ILE A 11 -18.00 1.77 6.32
C ILE A 11 -17.88 0.80 5.13
N ASN A 12 -17.32 1.29 4.02
CA ASN A 12 -17.14 0.51 2.79
C ASN A 12 -15.66 0.40 2.35
N TYR A 13 -14.77 1.01 3.13
CA TYR A 13 -13.36 1.19 2.80
C TYR A 13 -12.46 0.73 3.94
N LEU A 14 -11.46 -0.08 3.61
CA LEU A 14 -10.47 -0.59 4.56
C LEU A 14 -9.07 -0.13 4.14
N ARG A 15 -8.36 0.53 5.08
CA ARG A 15 -6.95 0.88 4.92
C ARG A 15 -6.09 -0.11 5.70
N VAL A 16 -5.18 -0.78 5.02
CA VAL A 16 -4.36 -1.85 5.60
C VAL A 16 -2.89 -1.45 5.56
N SER A 17 -2.29 -1.29 6.73
CA SER A 17 -0.85 -1.11 6.89
C SER A 17 -0.17 -2.48 6.89
N VAL A 18 0.59 -2.80 5.84
CA VAL A 18 1.20 -4.14 5.67
C VAL A 18 2.60 -4.26 6.28
N THR A 19 3.19 -3.13 6.67
CA THR A 19 4.54 -3.04 7.21
C THR A 19 4.75 -1.68 7.88
N ASP A 20 5.63 -1.61 8.86
CA ASP A 20 6.15 -0.38 9.46
C ASP A 20 7.45 0.10 8.79
N ARG A 21 8.05 -0.73 7.93
CA ARG A 21 9.30 -0.43 7.22
C ARG A 21 9.07 0.45 6.01
N CYS A 22 10.01 1.37 5.78
CA CYS A 22 10.08 2.24 4.62
C CYS A 22 11.55 2.35 4.16
N ASP A 23 11.78 2.46 2.87
CA ASP A 23 13.09 2.73 2.26
C ASP A 23 13.46 4.22 2.27
N LEU A 24 12.51 5.11 2.61
CA LEU A 24 12.72 6.54 2.79
C LEU A 24 12.68 6.96 4.27
N ARG A 25 13.14 8.19 4.56
CA ARG A 25 13.05 8.84 5.89
C ARG A 25 12.51 10.25 5.74
N CYS A 26 11.29 10.36 5.22
CA CYS A 26 10.67 11.65 5.00
C CYS A 26 10.60 12.44 6.31
N VAL A 27 11.11 13.68 6.31
CA VAL A 27 11.31 14.49 7.52
C VAL A 27 10.05 14.71 8.35
N TYR A 28 8.88 14.71 7.72
CA TYR A 28 7.57 14.90 8.36
C TYR A 28 6.88 13.57 8.76
N CYS A 29 7.43 12.42 8.36
CA CYS A 29 6.77 11.13 8.50
C CYS A 29 7.52 10.19 9.44
N MET A 30 8.82 9.99 9.19
CA MET A 30 9.61 8.96 9.88
C MET A 30 10.95 9.52 10.33
N LYS A 31 11.27 9.31 11.62
CA LYS A 31 12.56 9.68 12.20
C LYS A 31 13.69 8.98 11.46
N GLU A 32 14.79 9.70 11.21
CA GLU A 32 15.94 9.18 10.45
C GLU A 32 16.52 7.88 11.05
N LYS A 33 16.72 7.87 12.37
CA LYS A 33 17.00 6.66 13.16
C LYS A 33 15.68 6.09 13.69
N MET A 34 15.24 4.98 13.11
CA MET A 34 13.98 4.32 13.44
C MET A 34 14.25 2.96 14.10
N THR A 35 13.50 2.65 15.15
CA THR A 35 13.40 1.29 15.69
C THR A 35 12.14 0.66 15.13
N PHE A 36 12.30 -0.29 14.21
CA PHE A 36 11.17 -1.03 13.64
C PHE A 36 10.64 -2.06 14.64
N LEU A 37 9.34 -2.34 14.54
CA LEU A 37 8.69 -3.38 15.30
C LEU A 37 9.36 -4.75 15.02
N PRO A 38 9.49 -5.58 16.07
CA PRO A 38 9.83 -6.98 15.90
C PRO A 38 8.88 -7.64 14.90
N LYS A 39 9.41 -8.53 14.05
CA LYS A 39 8.61 -9.18 12.99
C LYS A 39 7.34 -9.86 13.53
N LYS A 40 7.42 -10.43 14.75
CA LYS A 40 6.31 -11.12 15.44
C LYS A 40 5.13 -10.21 15.84
N GLU A 41 5.35 -8.89 15.89
CA GLU A 41 4.32 -7.91 16.26
C GLU A 41 3.59 -7.33 15.03
N ILE A 42 4.07 -7.66 13.83
CA ILE A 42 3.42 -7.28 12.58
C ILE A 42 2.65 -8.49 12.07
N LEU A 43 1.37 -8.30 11.75
CA LEU A 43 0.55 -9.34 11.14
C LEU A 43 1.26 -9.99 9.95
N SER A 44 1.17 -11.31 9.89
CA SER A 44 1.52 -12.09 8.71
C SER A 44 0.64 -11.70 7.52
N LEU A 45 1.07 -12.06 6.30
CA LEU A 45 0.25 -11.78 5.12
C LEU A 45 -1.03 -12.61 5.14
N GLU A 46 -0.97 -13.81 5.70
CA GLU A 46 -2.09 -14.73 5.89
C GLU A 46 -3.13 -14.16 6.88
N GLU A 47 -2.68 -13.56 7.98
CA GLU A 47 -3.59 -12.86 8.91
C GLU A 47 -4.22 -11.62 8.27
N ILE A 48 -3.43 -10.84 7.51
CA ILE A 48 -3.94 -9.68 6.77
C ILE A 48 -5.00 -10.12 5.74
N GLU A 49 -4.74 -11.18 4.99
CA GLU A 49 -5.68 -11.74 4.03
C GLU A 49 -6.98 -12.15 4.72
N ARG A 50 -6.87 -12.92 5.82
CA ARG A 50 -8.03 -13.36 6.61
C ARG A 50 -8.86 -12.18 7.13
N LEU A 51 -8.21 -11.13 7.65
CA LEU A 51 -8.90 -9.92 8.08
C LEU A 51 -9.61 -9.23 6.93
N CYS A 52 -8.93 -9.04 5.79
CA CYS A 52 -9.53 -8.45 4.61
C CYS A 52 -10.77 -9.21 4.15
N VAL A 53 -10.71 -10.54 4.09
CA VAL A 53 -11.85 -11.40 3.71
C VAL A 53 -13.03 -11.20 4.66
N ASN A 54 -12.81 -11.27 5.97
CA ASN A 54 -13.87 -11.03 6.95
C ASN A 54 -14.51 -9.65 6.80
N PHE A 55 -13.71 -8.61 6.52
CA PHE A 55 -14.22 -7.26 6.29
C PHE A 55 -14.99 -7.13 4.97
N ILE A 56 -14.60 -7.85 3.92
CA ILE A 56 -15.35 -7.92 2.67
C ILE A 56 -16.74 -8.52 2.92
N ASP A 57 -16.84 -9.59 3.72
CA ASP A 57 -18.12 -10.22 4.09
C ASP A 57 -19.03 -9.26 4.89
N LEU A 58 -18.41 -8.29 5.59
CA LEU A 58 -19.08 -7.21 6.31
C LEU A 58 -19.39 -5.97 5.44
N GLY A 59 -19.20 -6.07 4.12
CA GLY A 59 -19.61 -5.06 3.14
C GLY A 59 -18.52 -4.08 2.71
N ILE A 60 -17.26 -4.29 3.10
CA ILE A 60 -16.14 -3.55 2.50
C ILE A 60 -16.05 -3.87 1.01
N ASN A 61 -15.92 -2.84 0.19
CA ASN A 61 -15.80 -2.97 -1.26
C ASN A 61 -14.52 -2.33 -1.83
N LYS A 62 -13.76 -1.60 -1.01
CA LYS A 62 -12.48 -0.97 -1.38
C LYS A 62 -11.42 -1.28 -0.33
N ILE A 63 -10.26 -1.76 -0.77
CA ILE A 63 -9.09 -1.95 0.07
C ILE A 63 -7.96 -1.04 -0.43
N ARG A 64 -7.30 -0.33 0.49
CA ARG A 64 -6.04 0.38 0.20
C ARG A 64 -4.91 -0.22 1.02
N LEU A 65 -3.91 -0.73 0.32
CA LEU A 65 -2.66 -1.18 0.91
C LEU A 65 -1.72 0.01 1.09
N THR A 66 -1.14 0.12 2.28
CA THR A 66 -0.22 1.17 2.73
C THR A 66 0.78 0.55 3.72
N GLY A 67 1.50 1.37 4.47
CA GLY A 67 2.43 0.91 5.51
C GLY A 67 3.32 2.07 5.97
N GLY A 68 4.59 1.74 6.18
CA GLY A 68 5.67 2.57 5.64
C GLY A 68 5.60 2.55 4.12
N GLU A 69 6.47 1.76 3.47
CA GLU A 69 6.39 1.50 2.04
C GLU A 69 5.89 0.07 1.78
N PRO A 70 4.67 -0.14 1.24
CA PRO A 70 4.14 -1.49 1.05
C PRO A 70 5.01 -2.35 0.11
N LEU A 71 5.70 -1.77 -0.88
CA LEU A 71 6.54 -2.53 -1.80
C LEU A 71 7.84 -3.05 -1.18
N VAL A 72 8.24 -2.60 0.01
CA VAL A 72 9.36 -3.22 0.75
C VAL A 72 8.93 -4.49 1.51
N ARG A 73 7.62 -4.75 1.64
CA ARG A 73 7.12 -5.94 2.30
C ARG A 73 7.32 -7.14 1.39
N LYS A 74 8.14 -8.10 1.85
CA LYS A 74 8.35 -9.37 1.16
C LYS A 74 7.00 -10.05 0.87
N ASP A 75 6.88 -10.62 -0.33
CA ASP A 75 5.71 -11.38 -0.80
C ASP A 75 4.40 -10.57 -0.92
N ILE A 76 4.46 -9.23 -0.96
CA ILE A 76 3.27 -8.38 -1.09
C ILE A 76 2.43 -8.68 -2.34
N ILE A 77 3.07 -9.06 -3.45
CA ILE A 77 2.38 -9.45 -4.68
C ILE A 77 1.50 -10.69 -4.47
N LYS A 78 1.92 -11.63 -3.61
CA LYS A 78 1.11 -12.81 -3.25
C LYS A 78 -0.18 -12.37 -2.54
N LEU A 79 -0.08 -11.47 -1.56
CA LEU A 79 -1.27 -10.92 -0.88
C LEU A 79 -2.23 -10.24 -1.88
N ILE A 80 -1.70 -9.40 -2.76
CA ILE A 80 -2.51 -8.70 -3.78
C ILE A 80 -3.21 -9.71 -4.68
N SER A 81 -2.49 -10.74 -5.14
CA SER A 81 -3.03 -11.80 -5.98
C SER A 81 -4.20 -12.52 -5.29
N GLN A 82 -4.02 -12.93 -4.02
CA GLN A 82 -5.06 -13.63 -3.26
C GLN A 82 -6.30 -12.76 -3.07
N LEU A 83 -6.14 -11.48 -2.70
CA LEU A 83 -7.26 -10.55 -2.57
C LEU A 83 -7.95 -10.31 -3.91
N ASN A 84 -7.20 -10.23 -5.02
CA ASN A 84 -7.77 -10.03 -6.34
C ASN A 84 -8.63 -11.23 -6.79
N LEU A 85 -8.24 -12.46 -6.44
CA LEU A 85 -9.07 -13.65 -6.69
C LEU A 85 -10.44 -13.57 -6.01
N LYS A 86 -10.53 -12.92 -4.84
CA LYS A 86 -11.80 -12.75 -4.11
C LYS A 86 -12.78 -11.82 -4.81
N LYS A 87 -12.32 -10.90 -5.68
CA LYS A 87 -13.22 -9.94 -6.38
C LYS A 87 -14.30 -10.63 -7.20
N LYS A 88 -14.05 -11.83 -7.73
CA LYS A 88 -15.03 -12.57 -8.56
C LYS A 88 -16.28 -13.01 -7.79
N ASN A 89 -16.13 -13.28 -6.49
CA ASN A 89 -17.16 -13.94 -5.68
C ASN A 89 -17.62 -13.09 -4.49
N THR A 90 -17.23 -11.81 -4.43
CA THR A 90 -17.48 -10.95 -3.28
C THR A 90 -17.87 -9.53 -3.70
N SER A 91 -18.23 -8.69 -2.73
CA SER A 91 -18.47 -7.25 -2.96
C SER A 91 -17.20 -6.43 -3.18
N LEU A 92 -16.01 -7.02 -3.13
CA LEU A 92 -14.74 -6.31 -3.34
C LEU A 92 -14.64 -5.81 -4.79
N LYS A 93 -14.69 -4.49 -4.96
CA LYS A 93 -14.58 -3.84 -6.28
C LYS A 93 -13.16 -3.42 -6.60
N GLU A 94 -12.41 -3.02 -5.58
CA GLU A 94 -11.14 -2.33 -5.82
C GLU A 94 -10.09 -2.63 -4.75
N ILE A 95 -8.87 -2.85 -5.22
CA ILE A 95 -7.66 -2.86 -4.40
C ILE A 95 -6.76 -1.76 -4.97
N THR A 96 -6.32 -0.86 -4.09
CA THR A 96 -5.40 0.24 -4.44
C THR A 96 -4.15 0.17 -3.59
N LEU A 97 -3.05 0.69 -4.13
CA LEU A 97 -1.76 0.80 -3.44
C LEU A 97 -1.41 2.26 -3.23
N THR A 98 -0.87 2.61 -2.06
CA THR A 98 -0.22 3.91 -1.83
C THR A 98 1.26 3.68 -1.57
N THR A 99 2.10 4.22 -2.44
CA THR A 99 3.55 3.99 -2.46
C THR A 99 4.28 5.32 -2.64
N ASN A 100 5.53 5.40 -2.21
CA ASN A 100 6.45 6.49 -2.55
C ASN A 100 6.99 6.39 -3.99
N GLY A 101 6.76 5.25 -4.66
CA GLY A 101 7.07 5.04 -6.07
C GLY A 101 8.49 4.58 -6.39
N THR A 102 9.40 4.49 -5.41
CA THR A 102 10.82 4.15 -5.63
C THR A 102 11.03 2.73 -6.17
N LEU A 103 10.08 1.83 -5.96
CA LEU A 103 10.11 0.43 -6.36
C LEU A 103 9.11 0.10 -7.48
N LEU A 104 8.42 1.09 -8.05
CA LEU A 104 7.43 0.83 -9.10
C LEU A 104 8.06 0.28 -10.37
N ASN A 105 9.27 0.69 -10.72
CA ASN A 105 9.99 0.13 -11.87
C ASN A 105 10.20 -1.40 -11.77
N VAL A 106 10.26 -1.94 -10.55
CA VAL A 106 10.37 -3.39 -10.31
C VAL A 106 8.99 -4.05 -10.29
N PHE A 107 7.98 -3.43 -9.66
CA PHE A 107 6.71 -4.08 -9.35
C PHE A 107 5.53 -3.71 -10.26
N ALA A 108 5.62 -2.66 -11.09
CA ALA A 108 4.47 -2.14 -11.84
C ALA A 108 3.75 -3.20 -12.68
N LYS A 109 4.50 -4.03 -13.44
CA LYS A 109 3.93 -5.11 -14.25
C LYS A 109 3.20 -6.15 -13.40
N ASP A 110 3.81 -6.56 -12.28
CA ASP A 110 3.22 -7.54 -11.38
C ASP A 110 1.98 -6.98 -10.66
N LEU A 111 1.99 -5.70 -10.28
CA LEU A 111 0.83 -5.02 -9.71
C LEU A 111 -0.34 -5.03 -10.70
N LYS A 112 -0.07 -4.65 -11.96
CA LYS A 112 -1.09 -4.64 -13.02
C LYS A 112 -1.63 -6.05 -13.30
N LYS A 113 -0.74 -7.04 -13.44
CA LYS A 113 -1.09 -8.46 -13.66
C LYS A 113 -1.96 -9.01 -12.55
N ASN A 114 -1.76 -8.57 -11.31
CA ASN A 114 -2.54 -9.00 -10.14
C ASN A 114 -3.74 -8.08 -9.84
N GLY A 115 -4.17 -7.26 -10.80
CA GLY A 115 -5.44 -6.53 -10.74
C GLY A 115 -5.44 -5.23 -9.94
N ILE A 116 -4.26 -4.64 -9.71
CA ILE A 116 -4.13 -3.25 -9.29
C ILE A 116 -4.29 -2.36 -10.52
N ASN A 117 -5.40 -1.63 -10.57
CA ASN A 117 -5.70 -0.69 -11.67
C ASN A 117 -5.50 0.77 -11.28
N ARG A 118 -5.31 1.06 -9.98
CA ARG A 118 -5.04 2.40 -9.49
C ARG A 118 -4.02 2.37 -8.37
N ILE A 119 -3.02 3.23 -8.49
CA ILE A 119 -2.02 3.50 -7.47
C ILE A 119 -2.04 4.98 -7.11
N ASN A 120 -1.67 5.31 -5.87
CA ASN A 120 -1.38 6.66 -5.45
C ASN A 120 0.12 6.74 -5.18
N VAL A 121 0.83 7.57 -5.94
CA VAL A 121 2.26 7.82 -5.75
C VAL A 121 2.44 9.10 -4.95
N SER A 122 3.17 9.01 -3.84
CA SER A 122 3.50 10.16 -3.00
C SER A 122 4.78 10.82 -3.53
N LEU A 123 4.63 12.01 -4.12
CA LEU A 123 5.73 12.79 -4.69
C LEU A 123 5.58 14.25 -4.23
N ASP A 124 6.32 14.63 -3.18
CA ASP A 124 6.12 15.92 -2.51
C ASP A 124 6.69 17.12 -3.30
N THR A 125 7.59 16.87 -4.25
CA THR A 125 8.22 17.90 -5.08
C THR A 125 8.86 17.27 -6.32
N ILE A 126 8.92 18.03 -7.41
CA ILE A 126 9.64 17.67 -8.63
C ILE A 126 11.08 18.22 -8.69
N ASP A 127 11.44 19.09 -7.75
CA ASP A 127 12.80 19.58 -7.58
C ASP A 127 13.65 18.50 -6.90
N GLU A 128 14.72 18.06 -7.57
CA GLU A 128 15.58 16.96 -7.11
C GLU A 128 16.24 17.24 -5.76
N ASN A 129 16.73 18.46 -5.55
CA ASN A 129 17.41 18.85 -4.31
C ASN A 129 16.42 18.87 -3.14
N LYS A 130 15.24 19.47 -3.33
CA LYS A 130 14.17 19.47 -2.33
C LYS A 130 13.66 18.05 -2.07
N TYR A 131 13.53 17.22 -3.11
CA TYR A 131 13.09 15.84 -2.96
C TYR A 131 14.04 15.05 -2.05
N LYS A 132 15.35 15.18 -2.29
CA LYS A 132 16.39 14.55 -1.47
C LYS A 132 16.39 15.09 -0.03
N GLN A 133 16.20 16.40 0.15
CA GLN A 133 16.08 17.00 1.49
C GLN A 133 14.88 16.46 2.27
N ILE A 134 13.72 16.38 1.61
CA ILE A 134 12.47 15.90 2.21
C ILE A 134 12.56 14.42 2.54
N THR A 135 12.95 13.58 1.58
CA THR A 135 12.88 12.10 1.68
C THR A 135 14.13 11.44 2.28
N LYS A 136 15.23 12.20 2.38
CA LYS A 136 16.58 11.78 2.76
C LYS A 136 17.21 10.81 1.76
N PHE A 137 16.77 9.56 1.76
CA PHE A 137 17.39 8.47 0.99
C PHE A 137 16.81 8.30 -0.42
N GLY A 138 15.82 9.12 -0.79
CA GLY A 138 15.15 9.02 -2.07
C GLY A 138 15.93 9.64 -3.22
N THR A 139 15.61 9.20 -4.43
CA THR A 139 16.03 9.85 -5.68
C THR A 139 14.82 10.02 -6.58
N ILE A 140 14.57 11.24 -7.05
CA ILE A 140 13.39 11.56 -7.85
C ILE A 140 13.33 10.74 -9.15
N ASN A 141 14.47 10.52 -9.80
CA ASN A 141 14.55 9.76 -11.06
C ASN A 141 13.99 8.33 -10.94
N LYS A 142 14.17 7.67 -9.78
CA LYS A 142 13.58 6.35 -9.54
C LYS A 142 12.06 6.40 -9.52
N VAL A 143 11.49 7.43 -8.89
CA VAL A 143 10.03 7.62 -8.81
C VAL A 143 9.44 7.92 -10.18
N ILE A 144 10.07 8.83 -10.94
CA ILE A 144 9.60 9.19 -12.30
C ILE A 144 9.65 7.97 -13.22
N SER A 145 10.78 7.25 -13.27
CA SER A 145 10.89 6.01 -14.04
C SER A 145 9.87 4.96 -13.61
N GLY A 146 9.61 4.85 -12.30
CA GLY A 146 8.58 3.97 -11.78
C GLY A 146 7.15 4.37 -12.17
N ILE A 147 6.84 5.67 -12.21
CA ILE A 147 5.55 6.19 -12.69
C ILE A 147 5.38 5.89 -14.18
N ASP A 148 6.43 6.08 -14.98
CA ASP A 148 6.38 5.81 -16.42
C ASP A 148 6.15 4.33 -16.72
N GLU A 149 6.77 3.42 -15.96
CA GLU A 149 6.54 1.97 -16.07
C GLU A 149 5.14 1.54 -15.60
N ALA A 150 4.49 2.34 -14.76
CA ALA A 150 3.16 2.05 -14.22
C ALA A 150 1.99 2.61 -15.06
N LYS A 151 2.28 3.30 -16.18
CA LYS A 151 1.29 3.76 -17.16
C LYS A 151 0.69 2.59 -17.94
#